data_AF-A0A6I9Q714-F1
#
_entry.id   AF-A0A6I9Q714-F1
#
_cell.length_a   1.000
_cell.length_b   1.000
_cell.length_c   1.000
_cell.angle_alpha   90.00
_cell.angle_beta   90.00
_cell.angle_gamma   90.00
#
_symmetry.space_group_name_H-M   'P 1'
#
loop_
_entity.id
_entity.type
_entity.pdbx_description
1 polymer ?
#
loop_
_entity_poly.entity_id
_entity_poly.type
_entity_poly.pdbx_seq_one_letter_code
_entity_poly.pdbx_strand_id
1 'polypeptide(L)'
;MAAPVAIHLEFGGGAELLFNGVKDHHVTLPSQPDPWDVKQLLVWIQQNLLKERPELFVQGDSGELEYQLQDQDNVVFISTLHGG
;
A
#
# COMPACT_ATOMS: atom_id res chain seq x y z
N MET A 1 19.90 -6.38 7.74
CA MET A 1 19.45 -5.55 6.61
C MET A 1 18.47 -6.39 5.82
N ALA A 2 17.22 -5.96 5.78
CA ALA A 2 16.21 -6.56 4.91
C ALA A 2 16.57 -6.25 3.45
N ALA A 3 16.44 -7.27 2.59
CA ALA A 3 16.61 -7.13 1.15
C ALA A 3 15.49 -6.24 0.57
N PRO A 4 15.67 -5.65 -0.63
CA PRO A 4 14.55 -5.02 -1.31
C PRO A 4 13.47 -6.06 -1.60
N VAL A 5 12.21 -5.66 -1.46
CA VAL A 5 11.06 -6.57 -1.57
C VAL A 5 10.22 -6.10 -2.76
N ALA A 6 10.03 -6.95 -3.77
CA ALA A 6 9.13 -6.65 -4.87
C ALA A 6 7.73 -7.13 -4.52
N ILE A 7 6.75 -6.23 -4.51
CA ILE A 7 5.36 -6.58 -4.21
C ILE A 7 4.42 -6.03 -5.28
N HIS A 8 3.28 -6.70 -5.40
CA HIS A 8 2.18 -6.26 -6.22
C HIS A 8 1.11 -5.60 -5.34
N LEU A 9 0.74 -4.37 -5.67
CA LEU A 9 -0.33 -3.62 -5.03
C LEU A 9 -1.53 -3.53 -5.98
N GLU A 10 -2.69 -3.98 -5.53
CA GLU A 10 -3.94 -3.84 -6.27
C GLU A 10 -4.88 -2.88 -5.55
N PHE A 11 -5.30 -1.80 -6.22
CA PHE A 11 -6.29 -0.86 -5.71
C PHE A 11 -7.65 -1.12 -6.38
N GLY A 12 -8.67 -1.36 -5.57
CA GLY A 12 -10.04 -1.59 -6.01
C GLY A 12 -11.08 -0.81 -5.20
N GLY A 13 -12.33 -0.86 -5.65
CA GLY A 13 -13.43 -0.15 -4.97
C GLY A 13 -13.40 1.37 -5.12
N GLY A 14 -12.72 1.90 -6.15
CA GLY A 14 -12.57 3.32 -6.37
C GLY A 14 -11.32 3.92 -5.74
N ALA A 15 -10.54 3.14 -4.97
CA ALA A 15 -9.23 3.57 -4.49
C ALA A 15 -8.25 3.82 -5.65
N GLU A 16 -8.40 3.13 -6.78
CA GLU A 16 -7.54 3.33 -7.95
C GLU A 16 -7.50 4.78 -8.46
N LEU A 17 -8.58 5.55 -8.24
CA LEU A 17 -8.67 6.96 -8.65
C LEU A 17 -7.62 7.83 -7.94
N LEU A 18 -7.20 7.46 -6.73
CA LEU A 18 -6.16 8.14 -5.97
C LEU A 18 -4.74 7.88 -6.53
N PHE A 19 -4.62 6.87 -7.40
CA PHE A 19 -3.38 6.37 -8.01
C PHE A 19 -3.43 6.45 -9.53
N ASN A 20 -3.89 7.59 -10.08
CA ASN A 20 -4.04 7.85 -11.52
C ASN A 20 -5.07 6.96 -12.25
N GLY A 21 -5.99 6.34 -11.51
CA GLY A 21 -6.93 5.37 -12.08
C GLY A 21 -6.28 4.01 -12.43
N VAL A 22 -5.07 3.76 -11.93
CA VAL A 22 -4.34 2.50 -12.15
C VAL A 22 -4.61 1.56 -10.99
N LYS A 23 -5.05 0.34 -11.30
CA LYS A 23 -5.35 -0.71 -10.31
C LYS A 23 -4.10 -1.45 -9.88
N ASP A 24 -3.30 -1.88 -10.84
CA ASP A 24 -2.12 -2.73 -10.67
C ASP A 24 -0.86 -1.85 -10.54
N HIS A 25 -0.19 -1.92 -9.40
CA HIS A 25 1.07 -1.20 -9.15
C HIS A 25 2.13 -2.19 -8.68
N HIS A 26 3.11 -2.42 -9.54
CA HIS A 26 4.29 -3.18 -9.18
C HIS A 26 5.31 -2.25 -8.55
N VAL A 27 5.61 -2.44 -7.27
CA VAL A 27 6.59 -1.61 -6.54
C VAL A 27 7.69 -2.46 -5.95
N THR A 28 8.90 -1.88 -5.94
CA THR A 28 10.05 -2.48 -5.28
C THR A 28 10.40 -1.63 -4.08
N LEU A 29 10.15 -2.18 -2.89
CA LEU A 29 10.48 -1.55 -1.63
C LEU A 29 12.01 -1.58 -1.44
N PRO A 30 12.64 -0.46 -1.06
CA PRO A 30 14.08 -0.43 -0.87
C PRO A 30 14.50 -1.29 0.33
N SER A 31 15.72 -1.83 0.28
CA SER A 31 16.34 -2.51 1.42
C SER A 31 16.51 -1.55 2.60
N GLN A 32 16.07 -1.96 3.78
CA GLN A 32 16.13 -1.16 5.01
C GLN A 32 16.64 -2.03 6.19
N PRO A 33 17.00 -1.48 7.36
CA PRO A 33 17.57 -2.28 8.45
C PRO A 33 16.59 -3.36 8.97
N ASP A 34 15.31 -3.00 9.08
CA ASP A 34 14.20 -3.82 9.57
C ASP A 34 13.35 -4.39 8.42
N PRO A 35 12.63 -5.51 8.61
CA PRO A 35 11.67 -6.01 7.61
C PRO A 35 10.59 -4.97 7.31
N TRP A 36 10.00 -5.04 6.12
CA TRP A 36 8.89 -4.17 5.76
C TRP A 36 7.59 -4.70 6.37
N ASP A 37 6.89 -3.88 7.14
CA ASP A 37 5.55 -4.21 7.63
C ASP A 37 4.47 -3.48 6.81
N VAL A 38 3.23 -3.99 6.84
CA VAL A 38 2.06 -3.36 6.19
C VAL A 38 1.89 -1.90 6.62
N LYS A 39 2.15 -1.58 7.89
CA LYS A 39 2.13 -0.20 8.40
C LYS A 39 3.12 0.73 7.67
N GLN A 40 4.35 0.26 7.45
CA GLN A 40 5.37 1.05 6.75
C GLN A 40 5.03 1.19 5.28
N LEU A 41 4.52 0.11 4.66
CA LEU A 41 4.05 0.12 3.28
C LEU A 41 2.96 1.18 3.08
N LEU A 42 1.98 1.27 3.97
CA LEU A 42 0.92 2.29 3.90
C LEU A 42 1.48 3.72 3.88
N VAL A 43 2.46 4.02 4.74
CA VAL A 43 3.12 5.34 4.78
C VAL A 43 3.91 5.58 3.49
N TRP A 44 4.61 4.56 2.99
CA TRP A 44 5.37 4.65 1.76
C TRP A 44 4.48 4.90 0.54
N ILE A 45 3.36 4.18 0.42
CA ILE A 45 2.36 4.36 -0.65
C ILE A 45 1.83 5.80 -0.64
N GLN A 46 1.49 6.34 0.53
CA GLN A 46 1.01 7.72 0.67
C GLN A 46 2.05 8.77 0.22
N GLN A 47 3.32 8.50 0.43
CA GLN A 47 4.39 9.45 0.08
C GLN A 47 4.87 9.31 -1.37
N ASN A 48 4.80 8.11 -1.95
CA ASN A 48 5.41 7.79 -3.25
C ASN A 48 4.38 7.63 -4.37
N LEU A 49 3.28 6.92 -4.11
CA LEU A 49 2.28 6.58 -5.12
C LEU A 49 1.08 7.53 -5.11
N LEU A 50 0.62 7.92 -3.92
CA LEU A 50 -0.58 8.74 -3.78
C LEU A 50 -0.36 10.11 -4.42
N LYS A 51 -1.22 10.48 -5.38
CA LYS A 51 -1.22 11.81 -6.02
C LYS A 51 -2.25 12.74 -5.44
N GLU A 52 -3.34 12.17 -4.94
CA GLU A 52 -4.46 12.87 -4.34
C GLU A 52 -4.29 13.03 -2.82
N ARG A 53 -5.33 13.57 -2.15
CA ARG A 53 -5.27 13.95 -0.74
C ARG A 53 -4.96 12.77 0.21
N PRO A 54 -3.81 12.76 0.92
CA PRO A 54 -3.41 11.68 1.84
C PRO A 54 -4.33 11.49 3.04
N GLU A 55 -5.05 12.53 3.41
CA GLU A 55 -6.10 12.51 4.45
C GLU A 55 -7.26 11.54 4.14
N LEU A 56 -7.47 11.14 2.88
CA LEU A 56 -8.54 10.21 2.49
C LEU A 56 -8.14 8.73 2.53
N PHE A 57 -6.85 8.43 2.62
CA PHE A 57 -6.33 7.10 2.35
C PHE A 57 -6.21 6.20 3.61
N VAL A 58 -6.23 6.77 4.82
CA VAL A 58 -6.03 5.98 6.05
C VAL A 58 -7.05 6.33 7.13
N GLN A 59 -7.94 5.38 7.40
CA GLN A 59 -8.64 5.24 8.67
C GLN A 59 -8.83 3.74 8.92
N GLY A 60 -7.84 3.10 9.53
CA GLY A 60 -7.82 1.64 9.68
C GLY A 60 -6.84 1.20 10.75
N ASP A 61 -7.18 1.41 12.02
CA ASP A 61 -6.54 0.74 13.16
C ASP A 61 -7.03 -0.72 13.19
N SER A 62 -6.44 -1.56 12.35
CA SER A 62 -6.70 -3.00 12.34
C SER A 62 -5.41 -3.75 12.70
N GLY A 63 -5.49 -4.77 13.56
CA GLY A 63 -4.31 -5.53 14.02
C GLY A 63 -3.54 -6.26 12.90
N GLU A 64 -4.05 -6.24 11.67
CA GLU A 64 -3.41 -6.81 10.48
C GLU A 64 -2.22 -5.98 9.97
N LEU A 65 -1.96 -4.80 10.55
CA LEU A 65 -0.83 -3.94 10.17
C LEU A 65 0.55 -4.45 10.63
N GLU A 66 0.59 -5.49 11.47
CA GLU A 66 1.83 -6.12 11.98
C GLU A 66 2.38 -7.22 11.05
N TYR A 67 1.74 -7.46 9.90
CA TYR A 67 2.24 -8.44 8.93
C TYR A 67 3.52 -7.96 8.25
N GLN A 68 4.54 -8.83 8.25
CA GLN A 68 5.82 -8.63 7.55
C GLN A 68 5.69 -9.05 6.08
N LEU A 69 5.92 -8.10 5.20
CA LEU A 69 5.89 -8.25 3.75
C LEU A 69 7.06 -9.10 3.26
N GLN A 70 6.75 -9.99 2.32
CA GLN A 70 7.65 -10.91 1.66
C GLN A 70 7.74 -10.62 0.16
N ASP A 71 8.79 -11.14 -0.47
CA ASP A 71 8.98 -10.98 -1.90
C ASP A 71 7.85 -11.68 -2.67
N GLN A 72 7.38 -11.02 -3.71
CA GLN A 72 6.25 -11.43 -4.55
C GLN A 72 4.89 -11.44 -3.84
N ASP A 73 4.76 -10.78 -2.69
CA ASP A 73 3.46 -10.63 -2.04
C ASP A 73 2.48 -9.82 -2.90
N ASN A 74 1.20 -10.19 -2.77
CA ASN A 74 0.09 -9.48 -3.40
C ASN A 74 -0.78 -8.83 -2.31
N VAL A 75 -0.80 -7.50 -2.28
CA VAL A 75 -1.53 -6.71 -1.30
C VAL A 75 -2.68 -5.98 -1.99
N VAL A 76 -3.91 -6.30 -1.61
CA VAL A 76 -5.12 -5.74 -2.23
C VAL A 76 -5.76 -4.72 -1.28
N PHE A 77 -5.88 -3.48 -1.74
CA PHE A 77 -6.56 -2.38 -1.06
C PHE A 77 -7.94 -2.18 -1.67
N ILE A 78 -8.98 -2.48 -0.90
CA ILE A 78 -10.36 -2.26 -1.32
C ILE A 78 -10.90 -1.05 -0.58
N SER A 79 -11.19 0.03 -1.30
CA SER A 79 -11.92 1.16 -0.73
C SER A 79 -13.38 0.77 -0.56
N THR A 80 -13.86 0.89 0.68
CA THR A 80 -15.28 0.73 1.02
C THR A 80 -16.01 2.08 1.07
N LEU A 81 -15.30 3.19 0.86
CA LEU A 81 -15.76 4.54 1.19
C LEU A 81 -16.34 5.33 0.00
N HIS A 82 -16.58 4.70 -1.15
CA HIS A 82 -17.24 5.35 -2.29
C HIS A 82 -18.60 4.71 -2.59
N GLY A 83 -19.49 4.75 -1.59
CA GLY A 83 -20.92 4.50 -1.76
C GLY A 83 -21.68 5.76 -1.36
N GLY A 84 -21.87 6.66 -2.32
CA GLY A 84 -22.89 7.71 -2.22
C GLY A 84 -24.29 7.12 -2.36
#